data_AF-A0A372BST3-F1
#
_entry.id   AF-A0A372BST3-F1
#
_cell.length_a   1.000
_cell.length_b   1.000
_cell.length_c   1.000
_cell.angle_alpha   90.00
_cell.angle_beta   90.00
_cell.angle_gamma   90.00
#
_symmetry.space_group_name_H-M   'P 1'
#
loop_
_entity.id
_entity.type
_entity.pdbx_description
1 polymer ?
#
loop_
_entity_poly.entity_id
_entity_poly.type
_entity_poly.pdbx_seq_one_letter_code
_entity_poly.pdbx_strand_id
1 'polypeptide(L)'
;MLGEVLRVLEHSRDGVCVSVAEAGRIWIDPELRQYRDEITSPDVFFKVPVGAAEVVHETASDGAGAPRPIDELLYRTAYHGADGALLDRCQPYDVIELKYWPNFTRLPHTRHMITLCSLLSRRPTSLSFAYRMLKIPEADALRFCSAVNAAGYTKVVSSQPASDAAGPGNPSADLNASGASGSFWSRLFDRIAGL
;
A
#
# COMPACT_ATOMS: atom_id res chain seq x y z
N MET A 1 4.85 -2.33 9.34
CA MET A 1 5.93 -2.30 8.34
C MET A 1 5.65 -1.32 7.20
N LEU A 2 4.51 -1.38 6.51
CA LEU A 2 4.21 -0.45 5.40
C LEU A 2 4.39 1.04 5.78
N GLY A 3 3.92 1.46 6.96
CA GLY A 3 4.12 2.81 7.46
C GLY A 3 5.59 3.21 7.69
N GLU A 4 6.44 2.26 8.10
CA GLU A 4 7.89 2.51 8.26
C GLU A 4 8.56 2.69 6.91
N VAL A 5 8.27 1.81 5.95
CA VAL A 5 8.82 1.93 4.59
C VAL A 5 8.44 3.27 3.97
N LEU A 6 7.19 3.70 4.11
CA LEU A 6 6.74 4.98 3.58
C LEU A 6 7.40 6.17 4.30
N ARG A 7 7.56 6.09 5.63
CA ARG A 7 8.29 7.10 6.39
C ARG A 7 9.73 7.26 5.92
N VAL A 8 10.42 6.15 5.68
CA VAL A 8 11.79 6.12 5.14
C VAL A 8 11.86 6.77 3.76
N LEU A 9 10.95 6.42 2.85
CA LEU A 9 10.94 6.96 1.49
C LEU A 9 10.67 8.47 1.42
N GLU A 10 10.01 9.02 2.43
CA GLU A 10 9.65 10.44 2.47
C GLU A 10 10.69 11.32 3.16
N HIS A 11 11.29 10.82 4.25
CA HIS A 11 12.08 11.65 5.15
C HIS A 11 13.58 11.39 5.07
N SER A 12 13.99 10.27 4.48
CA SER A 12 15.40 9.91 4.35
C SER A 12 15.89 10.13 2.92
N ARG A 13 17.10 10.66 2.79
CA ARG A 13 17.84 10.71 1.52
C ARG A 13 18.93 9.66 1.46
N ASP A 14 19.46 9.29 2.61
CA ASP A 14 20.49 8.25 2.72
C ASP A 14 19.87 6.85 2.77
N GLY A 15 20.71 5.84 2.53
CA GLY A 15 20.34 4.45 2.73
C GLY A 15 19.90 4.17 4.16
N VAL A 16 18.78 3.47 4.32
CA VAL A 16 18.23 3.11 5.63
C VAL A 16 18.06 1.60 5.73
N CYS A 17 18.54 1.03 6.83
CA CYS A 17 18.28 -0.34 7.22
C CYS A 17 17.06 -0.38 8.17
N VAL A 18 16.12 -1.26 7.86
CA VAL A 18 15.00 -1.59 8.74
C VAL A 18 15.14 -3.06 9.13
N SER A 19 15.36 -3.32 10.41
CA SER A 19 15.55 -4.66 10.97
C SER A 19 14.39 -5.05 11.88
N VAL A 20 14.09 -6.35 11.86
CA VAL A 20 13.14 -6.98 12.78
C VAL A 20 13.84 -8.18 13.38
N ALA A 21 13.91 -8.22 14.72
CA ALA A 21 14.51 -9.32 15.45
C ALA A 21 13.96 -10.67 14.96
N GLU A 22 14.87 -11.60 14.65
CA GLU A 22 14.58 -12.97 14.19
C GLU A 22 13.84 -13.11 12.84
N ALA A 23 13.37 -12.00 12.24
CA ALA A 23 12.64 -12.04 10.96
C ALA A 23 13.49 -11.58 9.76
N GLY A 24 14.51 -10.75 10.02
CA GLY A 24 15.49 -10.32 9.02
C GLY A 24 15.63 -8.81 8.92
N ARG A 25 16.15 -8.35 7.78
CA ARG A 25 16.41 -6.92 7.53
C ARG A 25 16.22 -6.55 6.07
N ILE A 26 15.87 -5.29 5.84
CA ILE A 26 15.81 -4.67 4.52
C ILE A 26 16.64 -3.40 4.52
N TRP A 27 17.30 -3.13 3.41
CA TRP A 27 17.92 -1.83 3.15
C TRP A 27 17.15 -1.14 2.06
N ILE A 28 16.79 0.11 2.29
CA ILE A 28 16.04 0.95 1.37
C ILE A 28 16.96 2.07 0.93
N ASP A 29 17.05 2.25 -0.38
CA ASP A 29 17.67 3.40 -1.02
C ASP A 29 16.55 4.28 -1.60
N PRO A 30 16.19 5.39 -0.93
CA PRO A 30 15.10 6.26 -1.37
C PRO A 30 15.40 6.97 -2.68
N GLU A 31 16.67 7.34 -2.95
CA GLU A 31 17.07 8.05 -4.16
C GLU A 31 17.01 7.14 -5.39
N LEU A 32 17.55 5.93 -5.28
CA LEU A 32 17.51 4.95 -6.37
C LEU A 32 16.15 4.25 -6.49
N ARG A 33 15.24 4.45 -5.53
CA ARG A 33 13.95 3.76 -5.42
C ARG A 33 14.13 2.23 -5.47
N GLN A 34 15.12 1.74 -4.74
CA GLN A 34 15.48 0.33 -4.69
C GLN A 34 15.54 -0.14 -3.25
N TYR A 35 15.41 -1.45 -3.07
CA TYR A 35 15.66 -2.10 -1.80
C TYR A 35 16.42 -3.40 -1.99
N ARG A 36 17.08 -3.83 -0.92
CA ARG A 36 17.70 -5.14 -0.78
C ARG A 36 17.16 -5.79 0.47
N ASP A 37 17.15 -7.12 0.51
CA ASP A 37 16.72 -7.81 1.71
C ASP A 37 17.49 -9.08 2.03
N GLU A 38 17.47 -9.38 3.32
CA GLU A 38 17.87 -10.64 3.95
C GLU A 38 16.75 -11.03 4.92
N ILE A 39 15.55 -11.24 4.38
CA ILE A 39 14.39 -11.67 5.16
C ILE A 39 14.42 -13.19 5.29
N THR A 40 14.40 -13.66 6.54
CA THR A 40 14.27 -15.08 6.85
C THR A 40 12.81 -15.50 6.96
N SER A 41 11.95 -14.63 7.51
CA SER A 41 10.53 -14.91 7.72
C SER A 41 9.64 -13.74 7.25
N PRO A 42 9.16 -13.77 5.98
CA PRO A 42 8.33 -12.71 5.42
C PRO A 42 7.04 -12.46 6.20
N ASP A 43 6.39 -13.52 6.67
CA ASP A 43 5.12 -13.43 7.39
C ASP A 43 5.24 -12.73 8.75
N VAL A 44 6.42 -12.82 9.38
CA VAL A 44 6.71 -12.10 10.62
C VAL A 44 7.15 -10.68 10.28
N PHE A 45 8.12 -10.53 9.38
CA PHE A 45 8.76 -9.26 9.06
C PHE A 45 7.74 -8.19 8.62
N PHE A 46 6.84 -8.52 7.69
CA PHE A 46 5.91 -7.53 7.13
C PHE A 46 4.72 -7.20 8.03
N LYS A 47 4.44 -8.03 9.04
CA LYS A 47 3.32 -7.84 9.97
C LYS A 47 3.68 -7.04 11.23
N VAL A 48 4.95 -6.73 11.43
CA VAL A 48 5.40 -5.92 12.57
C VAL A 48 4.70 -4.55 12.56
N PRO A 49 4.15 -4.08 13.69
CA PRO A 49 3.52 -2.76 13.76
C PRO A 49 4.55 -1.64 13.56
N VAL A 50 4.07 -0.45 13.20
CA VAL A 50 4.92 0.75 13.09
C VAL A 50 5.55 1.02 14.47
N GLY A 51 6.84 1.36 14.50
CA GLY A 51 7.63 1.63 15.68
C GLY A 51 8.28 0.40 16.34
N ALA A 52 7.90 -0.82 15.93
CA ALA A 52 8.48 -2.05 16.48
C ALA A 52 9.67 -2.59 15.66
N ALA A 53 9.90 -2.06 14.47
CA ALA A 53 11.12 -2.32 13.71
C ALA A 53 12.21 -1.34 14.14
N GLU A 54 13.45 -1.82 14.19
CA GLU A 54 14.60 -0.95 14.41
C GLU A 54 14.99 -0.32 13.06
N VAL A 55 15.22 1.00 13.07
CA VAL A 55 15.51 1.79 11.88
C VAL A 55 16.83 2.52 12.08
N VAL A 56 17.80 2.23 11.22
CA VAL A 56 19.17 2.77 11.30
C VAL A 56 19.59 3.32 9.94
N HIS A 57 20.31 4.45 9.93
CA HIS A 57 20.94 4.96 8.72
C HIS A 57 22.15 4.11 8.37
N GLU A 58 21.98 3.22 7.39
CA GLU A 58 22.98 2.25 6.97
C GLU A 58 22.70 1.87 5.51
N THR A 59 23.72 1.93 4.67
CA THR A 59 23.68 1.40 3.31
C THR A 59 23.94 -0.10 3.29
N ALA A 60 23.29 -0.80 2.37
CA ALA A 60 23.50 -2.23 2.19
C ALA A 60 24.98 -2.57 1.95
N SER A 61 25.47 -3.62 2.60
CA SER A 61 26.79 -4.18 2.29
C SER A 61 26.76 -4.92 0.95
N ASP A 62 27.93 -5.16 0.35
CA ASP A 62 28.06 -5.92 -0.90
C ASP A 62 27.52 -7.36 -0.82
N GLY A 63 27.34 -7.88 0.40
CA GLY A 63 26.74 -9.20 0.65
C GLY A 63 25.21 -9.23 0.64
N ALA A 64 24.55 -8.07 0.72
CA ALA A 64 23.10 -7.98 0.66
C ALA A 64 22.60 -8.39 -0.73
N GLY A 65 21.47 -9.09 -0.79
CA GLY A 65 20.88 -9.61 -2.03
C GLY A 65 20.76 -8.56 -3.15
N ALA A 66 20.54 -9.02 -4.38
CA ALA A 66 20.46 -8.14 -5.55
C ALA A 66 19.44 -7.01 -5.36
N PRO A 67 19.69 -5.80 -5.88
CA PRO A 67 18.78 -4.67 -5.74
C PRO A 67 17.46 -4.97 -6.48
N ARG A 68 16.34 -4.62 -5.83
CA ARG A 68 14.98 -4.82 -6.34
C ARG A 68 14.21 -3.51 -6.27
N PRO A 69 13.19 -3.31 -7.12
CA PRO A 69 12.50 -2.03 -7.21
C PRO A 69 11.55 -1.83 -6.01
N ILE A 70 11.40 -0.59 -5.55
CA ILE A 70 10.68 -0.28 -4.32
C ILE A 70 9.18 -0.60 -4.36
N ASP A 71 8.58 -0.58 -5.56
CA ASP A 71 7.18 -0.98 -5.77
C ASP A 71 6.94 -2.43 -5.35
N GLU A 72 7.93 -3.31 -5.55
CA GLU A 72 7.87 -4.70 -5.08
C GLU A 72 7.83 -4.79 -3.55
N LEU A 73 8.59 -3.94 -2.85
CA LEU A 73 8.56 -3.85 -1.38
C LEU A 73 7.21 -3.30 -0.89
N LEU A 74 6.70 -2.24 -1.52
CA LEU A 74 5.40 -1.64 -1.19
C LEU A 74 4.26 -2.63 -1.43
N TYR A 75 4.31 -3.39 -2.53
CA TYR A 75 3.36 -4.47 -2.79
C TYR A 75 3.39 -5.51 -1.67
N ARG A 76 4.57 -6.04 -1.31
CA ARG A 76 4.72 -7.09 -0.31
C ARG A 76 4.25 -6.63 1.07
N THR A 77 4.71 -5.46 1.51
CA THR A 77 4.33 -4.89 2.80
C THR A 77 2.82 -4.68 2.91
N ALA A 78 2.16 -4.16 1.87
CA ALA A 78 0.71 -4.01 1.85
C ALA A 78 -0.04 -5.35 1.73
N TYR A 79 0.46 -6.29 0.93
CA TYR A 79 -0.12 -7.63 0.80
C TYR A 79 -0.18 -8.38 2.15
N HIS A 80 0.92 -8.35 2.90
CA HIS A 80 0.99 -9.01 4.21
C HIS A 80 0.35 -8.18 5.33
N GLY A 81 0.38 -6.85 5.23
CA GLY A 81 -0.15 -5.93 6.24
C GLY A 81 -1.66 -5.67 6.17
N ALA A 82 -2.30 -5.92 5.02
CA ALA A 82 -3.73 -5.66 4.85
C ALA A 82 -4.61 -6.53 5.75
N ASP A 83 -4.21 -7.77 6.07
CA ASP A 83 -5.01 -8.78 6.80
C ASP A 83 -6.51 -8.85 6.40
N GLY A 84 -6.81 -8.58 5.12
CA GLY A 84 -8.18 -8.55 4.60
C GLY A 84 -8.92 -7.22 4.77
N ALA A 85 -8.28 -6.16 5.23
CA ALA A 85 -8.78 -4.79 5.28
C ALA A 85 -8.17 -3.91 4.18
N LEU A 86 -8.81 -2.79 3.87
CA LEU A 86 -8.29 -1.77 2.96
C LEU A 86 -7.34 -0.83 3.70
N LEU A 87 -6.16 -0.61 3.13
CA LEU A 87 -5.22 0.39 3.61
C LEU A 87 -5.60 1.77 3.05
N ASP A 88 -6.42 2.51 3.80
CA ASP A 88 -6.71 3.97 3.86
C ASP A 88 -6.86 4.83 2.58
N ARG A 89 -6.78 4.27 1.37
CA ARG A 89 -6.72 5.03 0.10
C ARG A 89 -7.66 4.57 -1.00
N CYS A 90 -8.29 3.41 -0.83
CA CYS A 90 -9.31 2.93 -1.74
C CYS A 90 -10.53 2.59 -0.90
N GLN A 91 -11.64 3.24 -1.21
CA GLN A 91 -12.94 2.80 -0.74
C GLN A 91 -13.39 1.60 -1.59
N PRO A 92 -14.15 0.64 -1.03
CA PRO A 92 -14.65 -0.49 -1.80
C PRO A 92 -15.43 -0.10 -3.07
N TYR A 93 -16.01 1.10 -3.08
CA TYR A 93 -16.83 1.65 -4.15
C TYR A 93 -16.07 2.51 -5.15
N ASP A 94 -14.79 2.83 -4.89
CA ASP A 94 -13.96 3.57 -5.84
C ASP A 94 -13.77 2.74 -7.11
N VAL A 95 -13.92 3.40 -8.26
CA VAL A 95 -13.66 2.78 -9.56
C VAL A 95 -12.17 2.85 -9.83
N ILE A 96 -11.52 1.69 -9.86
CA ILE A 96 -10.08 1.57 -10.07
C ILE A 96 -9.79 0.95 -11.43
N GLU A 97 -8.69 1.39 -12.04
CA GLU A 97 -8.12 0.83 -13.26
C GLU A 97 -6.73 0.29 -12.94
N LEU A 98 -6.40 -0.91 -13.43
CA LEU A 98 -5.06 -1.47 -13.30
C LEU A 98 -4.20 -1.01 -14.48
N LYS A 99 -3.17 -0.20 -14.21
CA LYS A 99 -2.23 0.32 -15.21
C LYS A 99 -1.12 -0.67 -15.54
N TYR A 100 -0.65 -1.39 -14.53
CA TYR A 100 0.45 -2.34 -14.66
C TYR A 100 0.08 -3.67 -14.02
N TRP A 101 0.46 -4.78 -14.66
CA TRP A 101 0.31 -6.10 -14.06
C TRP A 101 1.42 -6.33 -13.04
N PRO A 102 1.10 -6.80 -11.82
CA PRO A 102 2.12 -7.21 -10.87
C PRO A 102 2.97 -8.36 -11.44
N ASN A 103 4.26 -8.37 -11.15
CA ASN A 103 5.12 -9.50 -11.49
C ASN A 103 4.87 -10.69 -10.55
N PHE A 104 3.84 -11.48 -10.84
CA PHE A 104 3.43 -12.63 -10.03
C PHE A 104 4.48 -13.76 -9.95
N THR A 105 5.54 -13.74 -10.77
CA THR A 105 6.66 -14.67 -10.60
C THR A 105 7.51 -14.36 -9.36
N ARG A 106 7.41 -13.13 -8.83
CA ARG A 106 8.19 -12.63 -7.67
C ARG A 106 7.32 -12.11 -6.53
N LEU A 107 6.05 -11.80 -6.81
CA LEU A 107 5.13 -11.20 -5.85
C LEU A 107 4.15 -12.23 -5.28
N PRO A 108 3.85 -12.15 -3.98
CA PRO A 108 2.85 -13.02 -3.38
C PRO A 108 1.47 -12.75 -3.99
N HIS A 109 0.73 -13.81 -4.27
CA HIS A 109 -0.59 -13.70 -4.89
C HIS A 109 -1.43 -14.94 -4.58
N THR A 110 -2.75 -14.77 -4.69
CA THR A 110 -3.70 -15.90 -4.76
C THR A 110 -4.17 -16.09 -6.19
N ARG A 111 -4.73 -17.26 -6.51
CA ARG A 111 -5.32 -17.52 -7.84
C ARG A 111 -6.36 -16.47 -8.24
N HIS A 112 -7.07 -15.90 -7.27
CA HIS A 112 -8.14 -14.93 -7.48
C HIS A 112 -7.61 -13.58 -7.97
N MET A 113 -6.38 -13.23 -7.61
CA MET A 113 -5.75 -11.97 -7.97
C MET A 113 -5.46 -11.88 -9.48
N ILE A 114 -5.14 -12.99 -10.12
CA ILE A 114 -4.96 -13.05 -11.58
C ILE A 114 -6.27 -12.69 -12.28
N THR A 115 -7.41 -13.21 -11.78
CA THR A 115 -8.73 -12.89 -12.31
C THR A 115 -9.07 -11.41 -12.11
N LEU A 116 -8.80 -10.85 -10.93
CA LEU A 116 -8.97 -9.41 -10.68
C LEU A 116 -8.11 -8.56 -11.63
N CYS A 117 -6.83 -8.90 -11.83
CA CYS A 117 -5.96 -8.21 -12.78
C CYS A 117 -6.54 -8.20 -14.18
N SER A 118 -6.96 -9.36 -14.68
CA SER A 118 -7.53 -9.49 -16.02
C SER A 118 -8.80 -8.67 -16.24
N LEU A 119 -9.64 -8.53 -15.22
CA LEU A 119 -10.83 -7.67 -15.28
C LEU A 119 -10.42 -6.19 -15.28
N LEU A 120 -9.63 -5.78 -14.27
CA LEU A 120 -9.32 -4.38 -14.00
C LEU A 120 -8.36 -3.75 -15.01
N SER A 121 -7.56 -4.55 -15.71
CA SER A 121 -6.72 -4.07 -16.82
C SER A 121 -7.50 -3.84 -18.11
N ARG A 122 -8.73 -4.37 -18.21
CA ARG A 122 -9.59 -4.24 -19.40
C ARG A 122 -10.72 -3.25 -19.17
N ARG A 123 -11.24 -3.16 -17.93
CA ARG A 123 -12.39 -2.36 -17.57
C ARG A 123 -12.20 -1.76 -16.18
N PRO A 124 -12.06 -0.42 -16.06
CA PRO A 124 -12.15 0.26 -14.78
C PRO A 124 -13.46 -0.10 -14.08
N THR A 125 -13.38 -0.61 -12.86
CA THR A 125 -14.53 -1.16 -12.14
C THR A 125 -14.35 -0.93 -10.64
N SER A 126 -15.45 -0.81 -9.89
CA SER A 126 -15.36 -0.77 -8.42
C SER A 126 -14.95 -2.12 -7.84
N LEU A 127 -14.15 -2.10 -6.77
CA LEU A 127 -13.68 -3.33 -6.13
C LEU A 127 -14.86 -4.16 -5.62
N SER A 128 -15.87 -3.49 -5.03
CA SER A 128 -17.10 -4.11 -4.53
C SER A 128 -17.87 -4.86 -5.61
N PHE A 129 -17.94 -4.29 -6.82
CA PHE A 129 -18.60 -4.96 -7.93
C PHE A 129 -17.75 -6.11 -8.46
N ALA A 130 -16.44 -5.89 -8.62
CA ALA A 130 -15.51 -6.88 -9.15
C ALA A 130 -15.50 -8.19 -8.34
N TYR A 131 -15.33 -8.13 -7.01
CA TYR A 131 -15.24 -9.35 -6.22
C TYR A 131 -16.58 -10.10 -6.14
N ARG A 132 -17.72 -9.39 -6.14
CA ARG A 132 -19.06 -10.01 -6.16
C ARG A 132 -19.35 -10.68 -7.49
N MET A 133 -19.07 -10.00 -8.59
CA MET A 133 -19.26 -10.53 -9.94
C MET A 133 -18.40 -11.79 -10.18
N LEU A 134 -17.15 -11.77 -9.71
CA LEU A 134 -16.19 -12.86 -9.87
C LEU A 134 -16.31 -13.95 -8.78
N LYS A 135 -17.20 -13.76 -7.78
CA LYS A 135 -17.36 -14.66 -6.61
C LYS A 135 -16.05 -14.90 -5.87
N ILE A 136 -15.25 -13.85 -5.70
CA ILE A 136 -13.96 -13.86 -4.99
C ILE A 136 -14.22 -13.51 -3.52
N PRO A 137 -13.53 -14.16 -2.55
CA PRO A 137 -13.60 -13.76 -1.15
C PRO A 137 -13.21 -12.29 -0.99
N GLU A 138 -14.01 -11.53 -0.24
CA GLU A 138 -13.77 -10.09 -0.05
C GLU A 138 -12.37 -9.81 0.49
N ALA A 139 -11.91 -10.57 1.49
CA ALA A 139 -10.57 -10.43 2.06
C ALA A 139 -9.43 -10.54 1.01
N ASP A 140 -9.58 -11.42 0.02
CA ASP A 140 -8.61 -11.57 -1.08
C ASP A 140 -8.62 -10.35 -2.00
N ALA A 141 -9.81 -9.80 -2.27
CA ALA A 141 -9.96 -8.60 -3.08
C ALA A 141 -9.44 -7.35 -2.38
N LEU A 142 -9.69 -7.20 -1.08
CA LEU A 142 -9.19 -6.09 -0.27
C LEU A 142 -7.66 -6.17 -0.11
N ARG A 143 -7.10 -7.36 0.08
CA ARG A 143 -5.66 -7.60 0.07
C ARG A 143 -5.03 -7.24 -1.27
N PHE A 144 -5.63 -7.70 -2.36
CA PHE A 144 -5.18 -7.37 -3.71
C PHE A 144 -5.15 -5.86 -3.91
N CYS A 145 -6.26 -5.18 -3.63
CA CYS A 145 -6.39 -3.73 -3.81
C CYS A 145 -5.36 -2.96 -3.00
N SER A 146 -5.17 -3.32 -1.73
CA SER A 146 -4.14 -2.70 -0.89
C SER A 146 -2.74 -2.86 -1.48
N ALA A 147 -2.39 -4.05 -1.97
CA ALA A 147 -1.08 -4.33 -2.55
C ALA A 147 -0.81 -3.55 -3.84
N VAL A 148 -1.74 -3.58 -4.80
CA VAL A 148 -1.58 -2.88 -6.08
C VAL A 148 -1.64 -1.36 -5.94
N ASN A 149 -2.42 -0.85 -4.98
CA ASN A 149 -2.51 0.58 -4.73
C ASN A 149 -1.23 1.10 -4.05
N ALA A 150 -0.73 0.40 -3.03
CA ALA A 150 0.53 0.75 -2.38
C ALA A 150 1.72 0.75 -3.36
N ALA A 151 1.73 -0.19 -4.31
CA ALA A 151 2.77 -0.28 -5.34
C ALA A 151 2.60 0.71 -6.51
N GLY A 152 1.50 1.47 -6.56
CA GLY A 152 1.22 2.41 -7.65
C GLY A 152 0.82 1.74 -8.98
N TYR A 153 0.34 0.49 -8.93
CA TYR A 153 -0.09 -0.25 -10.13
C TYR A 153 -1.49 0.13 -10.59
N THR A 154 -2.27 0.79 -9.74
CA THR A 154 -3.64 1.22 -10.03
C THR A 154 -3.78 2.73 -10.13
N LYS A 155 -4.80 3.17 -10.87
CA LYS A 155 -5.28 4.54 -10.90
C LYS A 155 -6.74 4.57 -10.46
N VAL A 156 -7.10 5.49 -9.57
CA VAL A 156 -8.51 5.77 -9.26
C VAL A 156 -9.09 6.60 -10.41
N VAL A 157 -10.11 6.08 -11.06
CA VAL A 157 -10.81 6.72 -12.19
C VAL A 157 -11.96 7.59 -11.69
N SER A 158 -12.65 7.12 -10.65
CA SER A 158 -13.70 7.86 -9.97
C SER A 158 -13.70 7.46 -8.51
N SER A 159 -13.74 8.44 -7.62
CA SER A 159 -13.93 8.20 -6.19
C SER A 159 -15.35 8.55 -5.80
N GLN A 160 -16.00 7.66 -5.07
CA GLN A 160 -17.26 8.00 -4.41
C GLN A 160 -16.92 8.49 -3.00
N PRO A 161 -17.33 9.72 -2.63
CA PRO A 161 -17.21 10.12 -1.23
C PRO A 161 -17.96 9.07 -0.39
N ALA A 162 -17.33 8.61 0.68
CA ALA A 162 -18.02 7.79 1.67
C ALA A 162 -19.29 8.56 2.03
N SER A 163 -20.45 7.96 1.78
CA SER A 163 -21.70 8.53 2.25
C SER A 163 -21.64 8.45 3.77
N ASP A 164 -21.16 9.52 4.41
CA ASP A 164 -21.48 9.77 5.80
C ASP A 164 -23.00 9.65 5.89
N ALA A 165 -23.46 8.69 6.70
CA ALA A 165 -24.88 8.48 6.93
C ALA A 165 -25.46 9.81 7.44
N ALA A 166 -26.11 10.56 6.55
CA ALA A 166 -26.92 11.70 6.89
C ALA A 166 -28.10 11.19 7.72
N GLY A 167 -27.93 11.20 9.05
CA GLY A 167 -29.07 11.20 9.96
C GLY A 167 -29.86 12.51 9.75
N PRO A 168 -31.20 12.49 9.75
CA PRO A 168 -31.96 13.73 9.65
C PRO A 168 -31.92 14.43 11.02
N GLY A 169 -31.19 15.54 11.11
CA GLY A 169 -31.07 16.29 12.37
C GLY A 169 -30.65 17.74 12.18
N ASN A 170 -31.66 18.60 11.97
CA ASN A 170 -31.75 20.06 12.15
C ASN A 170 -30.58 21.02 11.80
N PRO A 171 -30.87 22.16 11.11
CA PRO A 171 -29.91 23.23 10.93
C PRO A 171 -29.97 24.20 12.11
N SER A 172 -28.96 24.22 12.97
CA SER A 172 -28.63 25.39 13.79
C SER A 172 -27.16 25.32 14.19
N ALA A 173 -26.49 26.44 13.94
CA ALA A 173 -25.08 26.71 14.09
C ALA A 173 -24.43 26.18 15.37
N ASP A 174 -23.23 25.62 15.22
CA ASP A 174 -22.09 26.06 16.02
C ASP A 174 -20.80 25.98 15.18
N LEU A 175 -20.28 27.17 14.87
CA LEU A 175 -18.97 27.42 14.28
C LEU A 175 -17.93 27.33 15.39
N ASN A 176 -17.20 26.22 15.46
CA ASN A 176 -15.78 26.10 15.85
C ASN A 176 -15.49 24.75 16.50
N ALA A 177 -15.00 23.80 15.68
CA ALA A 177 -13.94 22.86 16.05
C ALA A 177 -13.55 22.04 14.82
N SER A 178 -13.06 22.69 13.76
CA SER A 178 -12.34 22.00 12.69
C SER A 178 -10.93 21.66 13.18
N GLY A 179 -10.84 20.63 14.03
CA GLY A 179 -9.60 19.95 14.37
C GLY A 179 -9.10 19.19 13.14
N ALA A 180 -8.06 19.73 12.52
CA ALA A 180 -7.47 19.22 11.29
C ALA A 180 -6.98 17.77 11.42
N SER A 181 -7.72 16.82 10.84
CA SER A 181 -7.12 15.61 10.26
C SER A 181 -6.87 15.87 8.79
N GLY A 182 -5.93 16.78 8.51
CA GLY A 182 -5.38 16.96 7.18
C GLY A 182 -4.55 15.73 6.86
N SER A 183 -5.18 14.75 6.21
CA SER A 183 -4.61 13.48 5.77
C SER A 183 -3.19 13.66 5.24
N PHE A 184 -2.22 13.21 6.03
CA PHE A 184 -0.77 13.15 5.75
C PHE A 184 -0.44 12.70 4.33
N TRP A 185 -1.29 11.81 3.84
CA TRP A 185 -1.29 11.15 2.57
C TRP A 185 -1.66 12.03 1.36
N SER A 186 -2.54 13.04 1.48
CA SER A 186 -2.85 13.94 0.34
C SER A 186 -1.65 14.78 -0.07
N ARG A 187 -0.87 15.23 0.92
CA ARG A 187 0.37 16.00 0.71
C ARG A 187 1.47 15.19 0.01
N LEU A 188 1.46 13.86 0.16
CA LEU A 188 2.41 12.97 -0.49
C LEU A 188 2.21 12.92 -2.02
N PHE A 189 0.97 12.79 -2.47
CA PHE A 189 0.69 12.57 -3.90
C PHE A 189 0.64 13.88 -4.69
N ASP A 190 0.22 14.99 -4.09
CA ASP A 190 0.27 16.32 -4.73
C ASP A 190 1.71 16.74 -5.07
N ARG A 191 2.71 16.23 -4.33
CA ARG A 191 4.12 16.52 -4.58
C ARG A 191 4.76 15.59 -5.63
N ILE A 192 4.19 14.41 -5.87
CA ILE A 192 4.67 13.44 -6.87
C ILE A 192 4.03 13.70 -8.25
N ALA A 193 2.78 14.14 -8.31
CA ALA A 193 2.09 14.43 -9.57
C ALA A 193 2.43 15.81 -10.17
N GLY A 194 3.21 16.63 -9.46
CA GLY A 194 3.58 18.00 -9.84
C GLY A 194 4.97 18.17 -10.45
N LEU A 195 5.62 17.09 -10.93
CA LEU A 195 6.90 17.12 -11.65
C LEU A 195 6.79 16.43 -13.01
#